data_AF-A0A3S3UTE1-F1
#
_entry.id   AF-A0A3S3UTE1-F1
#
_cell.length_a   1.000
_cell.length_b   1.000
_cell.length_c   1.000
_cell.angle_alpha   90.00
_cell.angle_beta   90.00
_cell.angle_gamma   90.00
#
_symmetry.space_group_name_H-M   'P 1'
#
loop_
_entity.id
_entity.type
_entity.pdbx_description
1 polymer ?
#
loop_
_entity_poly.entity_id
_entity_poly.type
_entity_poly.pdbx_seq_one_letter_code
_entity_poly.pdbx_strand_id
1 'polypeptide(L)' 'KDRTPLSASDPNIVAIAADFAAEGGSLPVFDLDDVASIADFVEGVSGLRR' A
#
# COMPACT_ATOMS: atom_id res chain seq x y z
N LYS A 1 -5.68 14.63 -19.03
CA LYS A 1 -5.89 13.53 -18.06
C LYS A 1 -4.81 13.67 -17.01
N ASP A 2 -5.17 13.81 -15.73
CA ASP A 2 -4.23 13.95 -14.62
C ASP A 2 -3.58 12.59 -14.31
N ARG A 3 -2.30 12.59 -13.97
CA ARG A 3 -1.50 11.40 -13.62
C ARG A 3 -0.82 11.54 -12.27
N THR A 4 -1.18 12.56 -11.50
CA THR A 4 -0.66 12.77 -10.15
C THR A 4 -1.01 11.55 -9.29
N PRO A 5 -0.05 10.95 -8.57
CA PRO A 5 -0.32 9.82 -7.68
C PRO A 5 -1.36 10.20 -6.64
N LEU A 6 -2.44 9.41 -6.52
CA LEU A 6 -3.54 9.70 -5.58
C LEU A 6 -3.06 9.66 -4.11
N SER A 7 -2.06 8.84 -3.83
CA SER A 7 -1.41 8.75 -2.51
C SER A 7 -0.80 10.06 -2.03
N ALA A 8 -0.46 10.98 -2.93
CA ALA A 8 0.13 12.26 -2.54
C ALA A 8 -0.89 13.20 -1.86
N SER A 9 -2.19 13.03 -2.12
CA SER A 9 -3.25 13.90 -1.61
C SER A 9 -4.28 13.19 -0.72
N ASP A 10 -4.27 11.85 -0.67
CA ASP A 10 -5.21 11.07 0.14
C ASP A 10 -4.51 10.36 1.32
N PRO A 11 -4.72 10.83 2.57
CA PRO A 11 -4.10 10.22 3.75
C PRO A 11 -4.66 8.81 4.07
N ASN A 12 -5.75 8.38 3.44
CA ASN A 12 -6.31 7.05 3.64
C ASN A 12 -5.59 5.98 2.80
N ILE A 13 -4.75 6.38 1.84
CA ILE A 13 -3.91 5.45 1.08
C ILE A 13 -2.65 5.20 1.91
N VAL A 14 -2.57 3.99 2.47
CA VAL A 14 -1.53 3.63 3.46
C VAL A 14 -0.45 2.68 2.92
N ALA A 15 -0.66 2.08 1.75
CA ALA A 15 0.30 1.20 1.07
C ALA A 15 -0.07 1.01 -0.41
N ILE A 16 0.85 0.46 -1.20
CA ILE A 16 0.65 0.07 -2.61
C ILE A 16 1.05 -1.40 -2.77
N ALA A 17 0.27 -2.18 -3.53
CA ALA A 17 0.65 -3.51 -3.98
C ALA A 17 0.67 -3.53 -5.51
N ALA A 18 1.76 -3.99 -6.12
CA ALA A 18 1.92 -3.97 -7.58
C ALA A 18 2.80 -5.14 -8.07
N ASP A 19 2.54 -5.61 -9.28
CA ASP A 19 3.31 -6.61 -10.03
C ASP A 19 4.46 -5.97 -10.85
N PHE A 20 4.68 -4.67 -10.66
CA PHE A 20 5.76 -3.90 -11.24
C PHE A 20 6.39 -2.99 -10.19
N ALA A 21 7.54 -2.41 -10.53
CA ALA A 21 8.21 -1.42 -9.69
C ALA A 21 7.37 -0.13 -9.59
N ALA A 22 6.45 -0.09 -8.62
CA ALA A 22 5.64 1.08 -8.33
C ALA A 22 6.44 2.13 -7.54
N GLU A 23 6.30 3.39 -7.94
CA GLU A 23 6.85 4.52 -7.19
C GLU A 23 5.94 4.82 -5.98
N GLY A 24 6.21 4.17 -4.85
CA GLY A 24 5.43 4.33 -3.61
C GLY A 24 5.66 5.61 -2.83
N GLY A 25 6.66 6.41 -3.20
CA GLY A 25 7.08 7.56 -2.41
C GLY A 25 7.47 7.11 -1.00
N SER A 26 6.75 7.60 0.02
CA SER A 26 6.93 7.20 1.43
C SER A 26 6.04 6.03 1.86
N LEU A 27 5.16 5.53 0.99
CA LEU A 27 4.28 4.41 1.32
C LEU A 27 5.01 3.07 1.15
N PRO A 28 4.74 2.08 2.01
CA PRO A 28 5.15 0.71 1.78
C PRO A 28 4.64 0.22 0.42
N VAL A 29 5.53 -0.42 -0.34
CA VAL A 29 5.19 -1.10 -1.60
C VAL A 29 5.40 -2.59 -1.40
N PHE A 30 4.37 -3.37 -1.72
CA PHE A 30 4.38 -4.82 -1.67
C PHE A 30 4.35 -5.39 -3.10
N ASP A 31 4.97 -6.55 -3.26
CA ASP A 31 4.70 -7.38 -4.42
C ASP A 31 3.22 -7.81 -4.40
N LEU A 32 2.55 -7.77 -5.55
CA LEU A 32 1.12 -8.08 -5.63
C LEU A 32 0.80 -9.51 -5.19
N ASP A 33 1.72 -10.46 -5.37
CA ASP A 33 1.53 -11.86 -4.99
C ASP A 33 1.99 -12.16 -3.55
N ASP A 34 2.57 -11.18 -2.83
CA ASP A 34 2.95 -11.31 -1.42
C ASP A 34 1.75 -11.11 -0.47
N VAL A 35 0.76 -11.99 -0.62
CA VAL A 35 -0.49 -12.00 0.14
C VAL A 35 -0.24 -12.06 1.65
N ALA A 36 0.79 -12.79 2.09
CA ALA A 36 1.09 -12.96 3.50
C ALA A 36 1.50 -11.63 4.14
N SER A 37 2.45 -10.89 3.54
CA SER A 37 2.87 -9.59 4.04
C SER A 37 1.75 -8.55 3.97
N ILE A 38 0.93 -8.58 2.92
CA ILE A 38 -0.23 -7.68 2.77
C ILE A 38 -1.25 -7.93 3.88
N ALA A 39 -1.58 -9.20 4.15
CA ALA A 39 -2.51 -9.56 5.22
C ALA A 39 -2.01 -9.09 6.59
N ASP A 40 -0.74 -9.37 6.91
CA ASP A 40 -0.08 -8.94 8.14
C ASP A 40 -0.10 -7.41 8.31
N PHE A 41 0.13 -6.67 7.22
CA PHE A 41 0.05 -5.21 7.20
C PHE A 41 -1.38 -4.73 7.46
N VAL A 42 -2.37 -5.28 6.76
CA VAL A 42 -3.78 -4.93 6.92
C VAL A 42 -4.24 -5.17 8.35
N GLU A 43 -3.92 -6.32 8.95
CA GLU A 43 -4.26 -6.62 10.34
C GLU A 43 -3.64 -5.63 11.33
N GLY A 44 -2.39 -5.21 11.07
CA GLY A 44 -1.69 -4.23 11.89
C GLY A 44 -2.30 -2.83 11.82
N VAL A 45 -2.58 -2.32 10.61
CA VAL A 45 -3.12 -0.96 10.43
C VAL A 45 -4.60 -0.84 10.79
N SER A 46 -5.36 -1.93 10.68
CA SER A 46 -6.77 -1.98 11.07
C SER A 46 -6.98 -2.25 12.57
N GLY A 47 -5.92 -2.56 13.31
CA GLY A 47 -6.01 -2.92 14.73
C GLY A 47 -6.67 -4.28 14.99
N LEU A 48 -6.67 -5.17 14.00
CA LEU A 48 -7.17 -6.54 14.12
C LEU A 48 -6.15 -7.47 14.78
N ARG A 49 -4.86 -7.11 14.75
CA ARG A 49 -3.79 -7.82 15.45
C ARG A 49 -3.94 -7.60 16.97
N ARG A 50 -4.16 -8.69 17.72
CA ARG A 50 -4.40 -8.69 19.17
C ARG A 50 -3.14 -8.99 19.97
#